data_AF-A0A3P7KGE1-F1
#
_entry.id   AF-A0A3P7KGE1-F1
#
_cell.length_a   1.000
_cell.length_b   1.000
_cell.length_c   1.000
_cell.angle_alpha   90.00
_cell.angle_beta   90.00
_cell.angle_gamma   90.00
#
_symmetry.space_group_name_H-M   'P 1'
#
loop_
_entity.id
_entity.type
_entity.pdbx_description
1 polymer ?
#
loop_
_entity_poly.entity_id
_entity_poly.type
_entity_poly.pdbx_seq_one_letter_code
_entity_poly.pdbx_strand_id
1 'polypeptide(L)'
;MSAKNTRKKPCYLCGQREKQGALRRTSRKNDHTAVLLSTLVIVNKVDFETAKKRYESLIKVRRHICYHHFVDAAQFIATELASLGIGFTSLTDESNGQLVLYVNETDIPLHLVDRINENAKNFDVDMTVTAKSVCEYLNFCLSRYRVGGIRLPPKQEDAAKKKHQKATFDTAPVVLSGEEPSTSEGNDVSSA
;
A
#
# COMPACT_ATOMS: atom_id res chain seq x y z
N MET A 1 13.84 -11.82 -38.39
CA MET A 1 13.06 -12.08 -37.16
C MET A 1 11.96 -11.02 -37.05
N SER A 2 10.71 -11.42 -37.23
CA SER A 2 9.56 -10.50 -37.34
C SER A 2 9.34 -9.69 -36.07
N ALA A 3 9.31 -8.36 -36.20
CA ALA A 3 8.78 -7.47 -35.18
C ALA A 3 7.32 -7.86 -34.92
N LYS A 4 7.06 -8.50 -33.77
CA LYS A 4 5.69 -8.75 -33.31
C LYS A 4 5.05 -7.38 -33.10
N ASN A 5 4.25 -6.95 -34.07
CA ASN A 5 3.43 -5.74 -34.01
C ASN A 5 2.41 -5.92 -32.86
N THR A 6 2.83 -5.57 -31.64
CA THR A 6 2.02 -5.74 -30.44
C THR A 6 1.02 -4.60 -30.39
N ARG A 7 -0.10 -4.77 -31.09
CA ARG A 7 -1.22 -3.82 -31.07
C ARG A 7 -1.64 -3.56 -29.62
N LYS A 8 -1.52 -2.31 -29.17
CA LYS A 8 -2.01 -1.87 -27.87
C LYS A 8 -3.53 -1.85 -27.88
N LYS A 9 -4.18 -2.34 -26.82
CA LYS A 9 -5.64 -2.32 -26.63
C LYS A 9 -5.99 -1.35 -25.48
N PRO A 10 -7.14 -0.68 -25.52
CA PRO A 10 -7.54 0.23 -24.45
C PRO A 10 -8.00 -0.54 -23.20
N CYS A 11 -7.64 -0.02 -22.03
CA CYS A 11 -8.25 -0.38 -20.75
C CYS A 11 -9.71 0.11 -20.73
N TYR A 12 -10.62 -0.74 -20.27
CA TYR A 12 -12.04 -0.40 -20.20
C TYR A 12 -12.38 0.63 -19.10
N LEU A 13 -11.56 0.73 -18.05
CA LEU A 13 -11.78 1.70 -16.97
C LEU A 13 -11.18 3.07 -17.31
N CYS A 14 -9.86 3.13 -17.52
CA CYS A 14 -9.15 4.40 -17.73
C CYS A 14 -8.91 4.79 -19.21
N GLY A 15 -9.27 3.95 -20.17
CA GLY A 15 -9.06 4.21 -21.61
C GLY A 15 -7.61 4.08 -22.10
N GLN A 16 -6.63 3.98 -21.19
CA GLN A 16 -5.21 3.91 -21.54
C GLN A 16 -4.88 2.71 -22.43
N ARG A 17 -4.05 2.94 -23.45
CA ARG A 17 -3.67 1.92 -24.44
C ARG A 17 -2.48 1.12 -23.92
N GLU A 18 -2.74 -0.13 -23.58
CA GLU A 18 -1.77 -1.02 -22.99
C GLU A 18 -1.40 -2.20 -23.89
N LYS A 19 -0.18 -2.73 -23.70
CA LYS A 19 0.21 -3.99 -24.32
C LYS A 19 -0.67 -5.11 -23.77
N GLN A 20 -0.90 -6.17 -24.56
CA GLN A 20 -1.77 -7.26 -24.13
C GLN A 20 -1.34 -7.92 -22.81
N GLY A 21 -0.04 -7.99 -22.52
CA GLY A 21 0.49 -8.49 -21.24
C GLY A 21 0.20 -7.60 -20.02
N ALA A 22 -0.13 -6.33 -20.22
CA ALA A 22 -0.50 -5.38 -19.16
C ALA A 22 -2.02 -5.29 -18.95
N LEU A 23 -2.82 -5.96 -19.79
CA LEU A 23 -4.26 -6.04 -19.64
C LEU A 23 -4.68 -7.35 -18.99
N ARG A 24 -5.81 -7.30 -18.30
CA ARG A 24 -6.42 -8.40 -17.58
C ARG A 24 -7.88 -8.47 -17.94
N ARG A 25 -8.34 -9.67 -18.27
CA ARG A 25 -9.76 -9.90 -18.54
C ARG A 25 -10.49 -10.00 -17.20
N THR A 26 -11.60 -9.29 -17.05
CA THR A 26 -12.40 -9.35 -15.81
C THR A 26 -12.83 -10.78 -15.49
N SER A 27 -13.04 -11.08 -14.21
CA SER A 27 -13.52 -12.39 -13.75
C SER A 27 -14.92 -12.68 -14.33
N ARG A 28 -15.32 -13.97 -14.31
CA ARG A 28 -16.73 -14.33 -14.48
C ARG A 28 -17.53 -14.14 -13.20
N LYS A 29 -16.85 -14.12 -12.05
CA LYS A 29 -17.48 -13.87 -10.78
C LYS A 29 -17.69 -12.36 -10.62
N ASN A 30 -18.94 -11.97 -10.37
CA ASN A 30 -19.34 -10.56 -10.28
C ASN A 30 -18.78 -9.91 -9.01
N ASP A 31 -18.63 -10.68 -7.93
CA ASP A 31 -18.02 -10.28 -6.67
C ASP A 31 -16.60 -9.72 -6.83
N HIS A 32 -15.72 -10.33 -7.62
CA HIS A 32 -14.37 -9.82 -7.93
C HIS A 32 -14.42 -8.46 -8.63
N THR A 33 -15.41 -8.27 -9.50
CA THR A 33 -15.60 -6.99 -10.21
C THR A 33 -16.16 -5.94 -9.25
N ALA A 34 -17.07 -6.34 -8.36
CA ALA A 34 -17.60 -5.50 -7.30
C ALA A 34 -16.50 -5.07 -6.34
N VAL A 35 -15.66 -5.98 -5.85
CA VAL A 35 -14.51 -5.66 -4.97
C VAL A 35 -13.56 -4.69 -5.66
N LEU A 36 -13.16 -4.97 -6.92
CA LEU A 36 -12.29 -4.09 -7.70
C LEU A 36 -12.85 -2.66 -7.79
N LEU A 37 -14.08 -2.50 -8.28
CA LEU A 37 -14.67 -1.18 -8.52
C LEU A 37 -15.00 -0.46 -7.22
N SER A 38 -15.52 -1.19 -6.23
CA SER A 38 -15.84 -0.62 -4.92
C SER A 38 -14.60 -0.06 -4.26
N THR A 39 -13.49 -0.80 -4.33
CA THR A 39 -12.22 -0.36 -3.79
C THR A 39 -11.68 0.87 -4.53
N LEU A 40 -11.75 0.88 -5.86
CA LEU A 40 -11.28 2.03 -6.65
C LEU A 40 -12.07 3.31 -6.38
N VAL A 41 -13.36 3.21 -6.09
CA VAL A 41 -14.18 4.35 -5.65
C VAL A 41 -13.76 4.79 -4.25
N ILE A 42 -13.56 3.84 -3.32
CA ILE A 42 -13.12 4.14 -1.95
C ILE A 42 -11.80 4.91 -1.93
N VAL A 43 -10.84 4.57 -2.81
CA VAL A 43 -9.56 5.28 -2.94
C VAL A 43 -9.61 6.48 -3.89
N ASN A 44 -10.80 6.91 -4.31
CA ASN A 44 -11.03 8.05 -5.21
C ASN A 44 -10.24 7.98 -6.53
N LYS A 45 -10.02 6.76 -7.05
CA LYS A 45 -9.37 6.54 -8.36
C LYS A 45 -10.37 6.52 -9.52
N VAL A 46 -11.64 6.25 -9.22
CA VAL A 46 -12.76 6.27 -10.15
C VAL A 46 -13.95 6.89 -9.41
N ASP A 47 -14.66 7.83 -10.03
CA ASP A 47 -15.88 8.37 -9.45
C ASP A 47 -17.00 7.31 -9.42
N PHE A 48 -17.94 7.50 -8.51
CA PHE A 48 -19.00 6.53 -8.27
C PHE A 48 -19.88 6.29 -9.51
N GLU A 49 -20.35 7.36 -10.17
CA GLU A 49 -21.20 7.27 -11.37
C GLU A 49 -20.51 6.51 -12.50
N THR A 50 -19.23 6.78 -12.74
CA THR A 50 -18.43 6.06 -13.73
C THR A 50 -18.26 4.61 -13.32
N ALA A 51 -17.92 4.32 -12.06
CA ALA A 51 -17.76 2.96 -11.57
C ALA A 51 -19.05 2.15 -11.76
N LYS A 52 -20.22 2.71 -11.43
CA LYS A 52 -21.52 2.05 -11.60
C LYS A 52 -21.81 1.70 -13.06
N LYS A 53 -21.66 2.67 -13.98
CA LYS A 53 -21.84 2.42 -15.43
C LYS A 53 -20.88 1.35 -15.96
N ARG A 54 -19.64 1.34 -15.47
CA ARG A 54 -18.65 0.32 -15.84
C ARG A 54 -19.02 -1.04 -15.27
N TYR A 55 -19.47 -1.13 -14.03
CA TYR A 55 -19.93 -2.35 -13.39
C TYR A 55 -21.02 -3.03 -14.22
N GLU A 56 -22.10 -2.31 -14.54
CA GLU A 56 -23.23 -2.82 -15.32
C GLU A 56 -22.82 -3.39 -16.69
N SER A 57 -21.77 -2.81 -17.28
CA SER A 57 -21.23 -3.28 -18.56
C SER A 57 -20.31 -4.50 -18.40
N LEU A 58 -19.55 -4.56 -17.31
CA LEU A 58 -18.58 -5.62 -17.02
C LEU A 58 -19.25 -6.94 -16.64
N ILE A 59 -20.39 -6.89 -15.95
CA ILE A 59 -21.19 -8.09 -15.63
C ILE A 59 -21.83 -8.71 -16.88
N LYS A 60 -22.16 -7.90 -17.89
CA LYS A 60 -22.74 -8.35 -19.16
C LYS A 60 -21.68 -8.93 -20.10
N VAL A 61 -20.54 -8.25 -20.23
CA VAL A 61 -19.48 -8.62 -21.17
C VAL A 61 -18.12 -8.45 -20.51
N ARG A 62 -17.32 -9.53 -20.51
CA ARG A 62 -15.94 -9.48 -20.00
C ARG A 62 -15.10 -8.51 -20.83
N ARG A 63 -14.53 -7.49 -20.18
CA ARG A 63 -13.64 -6.50 -20.81
C ARG A 63 -12.20 -6.65 -20.29
N HIS A 64 -11.30 -5.89 -20.92
CA HIS A 64 -9.90 -5.80 -20.52
C HIS A 64 -9.67 -4.56 -19.67
N ILE A 65 -9.03 -4.74 -18.52
CA ILE A 65 -8.66 -3.68 -17.58
C ILE A 65 -7.15 -3.74 -17.37
N CYS A 66 -6.45 -2.61 -17.30
CA CYS A 66 -5.02 -2.61 -17.05
C CYS A 66 -4.71 -3.11 -15.63
N TYR A 67 -3.57 -3.78 -15.47
CA TYR A 67 -3.20 -4.39 -14.19
C TYR A 67 -3.01 -3.36 -13.07
N HIS A 68 -2.71 -2.09 -13.41
CA HIS A 68 -2.60 -1.00 -12.44
C HIS A 68 -3.85 -0.87 -11.55
N HIS A 69 -5.05 -0.98 -12.13
CA HIS A 69 -6.29 -0.93 -11.33
C HIS A 69 -6.43 -2.09 -10.36
N PHE A 70 -5.94 -3.28 -10.73
CA PHE A 70 -5.94 -4.41 -9.82
C PHE A 70 -4.96 -4.19 -8.67
N VAL A 71 -3.77 -3.68 -8.99
CA VAL A 71 -2.72 -3.37 -8.02
C VAL A 71 -3.17 -2.26 -7.07
N ASP A 72 -3.77 -1.18 -7.56
CA ASP A 72 -4.26 -0.07 -6.72
C ASP A 72 -5.29 -0.56 -5.69
N ALA A 73 -6.24 -1.39 -6.13
CA ALA A 73 -7.24 -1.96 -5.22
C ALA A 73 -6.62 -2.98 -4.24
N ALA A 74 -5.71 -3.84 -4.70
CA ALA A 74 -5.01 -4.78 -3.82
C ALA A 74 -4.11 -4.07 -2.80
N GLN A 75 -3.48 -2.96 -3.19
CA GLN A 75 -2.65 -2.12 -2.34
C GLN A 75 -3.45 -1.51 -1.20
N PHE A 76 -4.66 -1.02 -1.49
CA PHE A 76 -5.55 -0.51 -0.46
C PHE A 76 -5.88 -1.60 0.57
N ILE A 77 -6.37 -2.74 0.10
CA ILE A 77 -6.72 -3.88 0.96
C ILE A 77 -5.50 -4.30 1.80
N ALA A 78 -4.34 -4.46 1.17
CA ALA A 78 -3.09 -4.81 1.85
C ALA A 78 -2.70 -3.80 2.94
N THR A 79 -2.96 -2.51 2.71
CA THR A 79 -2.64 -1.43 3.65
C THR A 79 -3.60 -1.41 4.83
N GLU A 80 -4.89 -1.67 4.60
CA GLU A 80 -5.91 -1.83 5.65
C GLU A 80 -5.63 -3.06 6.52
N LEU A 81 -5.15 -4.17 5.93
CA LEU A 81 -4.71 -5.32 6.72
C LEU A 81 -3.47 -4.99 7.56
N ALA A 82 -2.47 -4.32 6.94
CA ALA A 82 -1.24 -3.99 7.63
C ALA A 82 -1.42 -2.97 8.76
N SER A 83 -2.38 -2.03 8.64
CA SER A 83 -2.68 -1.07 9.72
C SER A 83 -3.26 -1.75 10.97
N LEU A 84 -3.78 -2.97 10.82
CA LEU A 84 -4.28 -3.80 11.92
C LEU A 84 -3.25 -4.84 12.39
N GLY A 85 -2.02 -4.79 11.87
CA GLY A 85 -0.96 -5.76 12.18
C GLY A 85 -1.16 -7.12 11.49
N ILE A 86 -2.09 -7.24 10.55
CA ILE A 86 -2.37 -8.49 9.84
C ILE A 86 -1.35 -8.64 8.71
N GLY A 87 -0.46 -9.63 8.88
CA GLY A 87 0.54 -9.99 7.89
C GLY A 87 0.03 -10.97 6.84
N PHE A 88 0.84 -11.19 5.80
CA PHE A 88 0.58 -12.24 4.82
C PHE A 88 1.32 -13.52 5.21
N THR A 89 0.69 -14.66 4.95
CA THR A 89 1.35 -15.95 5.06
C THR A 89 2.17 -16.20 3.79
N SER A 90 3.38 -16.71 3.95
CA SER A 90 4.27 -17.06 2.85
C SER A 90 4.27 -18.56 2.61
N LEU A 91 3.94 -18.98 1.39
CA LEU A 91 4.08 -20.36 0.93
C LEU A 91 5.14 -20.40 -0.16
N THR A 92 6.09 -21.33 -0.04
CA THR A 92 6.98 -21.64 -1.15
C THR A 92 6.26 -22.62 -2.05
N ASP A 93 5.98 -22.23 -3.30
CA ASP A 93 5.45 -23.14 -4.30
C ASP A 93 6.56 -24.12 -4.70
N GLU A 94 6.39 -25.38 -4.30
CA GLU A 94 7.38 -26.45 -4.48
C GLU A 94 7.67 -26.74 -5.96
N SER A 95 6.75 -26.40 -6.87
CA SER A 95 6.88 -26.69 -8.29
C SER A 95 7.84 -25.74 -9.03
N ASN A 96 8.10 -24.56 -8.47
CA ASN A 96 8.89 -23.51 -9.12
C ASN A 96 9.84 -22.75 -8.15
N GLY A 97 9.84 -23.13 -6.86
CA GLY A 97 10.65 -22.48 -5.82
C GLY A 97 10.25 -21.03 -5.54
N GLN A 98 9.08 -20.59 -6.00
CA GLN A 98 8.65 -19.21 -5.91
C GLN A 98 7.90 -18.96 -4.59
N LEU A 99 8.33 -17.94 -3.85
CA LEU A 99 7.61 -17.45 -2.68
C LEU A 99 6.30 -16.78 -3.14
N VAL A 100 5.17 -17.31 -2.68
CA VAL A 100 3.83 -16.75 -2.89
C VAL A 100 3.29 -16.27 -1.56
N LEU A 101 2.76 -15.05 -1.55
CA LEU A 101 2.06 -14.50 -0.39
C LEU A 101 0.56 -14.76 -0.53
N TYR A 102 -0.09 -15.11 0.57
CA TYR A 102 -1.53 -15.29 0.63
C TYR A 102 -2.09 -14.81 1.97
N VAL A 103 -3.40 -14.64 2.00
CA VAL A 103 -4.19 -14.24 3.16
C VAL A 103 -5.31 -15.26 3.36
N ASN A 104 -5.64 -15.60 4.61
CA ASN A 104 -6.79 -16.46 4.90
C ASN A 104 -8.06 -15.62 5.00
N GLU A 105 -9.20 -16.25 4.73
CA GLU A 105 -10.50 -15.59 4.85
C GLU A 105 -10.77 -15.06 6.27
N THR A 106 -10.32 -15.79 7.30
CA THR A 106 -10.45 -15.39 8.71
C THR A 106 -9.65 -14.13 9.08
N ASP A 107 -8.65 -13.81 8.26
CA ASP A 107 -7.76 -12.66 8.47
C ASP A 107 -8.34 -11.40 7.79
N ILE A 108 -9.46 -11.50 7.08
CA ILE A 108 -10.11 -10.34 6.46
C ILE A 108 -10.96 -9.60 7.51
N PRO A 109 -10.65 -8.34 7.84
CA PRO A 109 -11.40 -7.59 8.82
C PRO A 109 -12.84 -7.31 8.36
N LEU A 110 -13.82 -7.50 9.25
CA LEU A 110 -15.24 -7.27 8.93
C LEU A 110 -15.52 -5.84 8.49
N HIS A 111 -14.96 -4.82 9.14
CA HIS A 111 -15.18 -3.42 8.76
C HIS A 111 -14.71 -3.10 7.33
N LEU A 112 -13.66 -3.78 6.85
CA LEU A 112 -13.19 -3.64 5.47
C LEU A 112 -14.19 -4.26 4.51
N VAL A 113 -14.73 -5.44 4.85
CA VAL A 113 -15.79 -6.10 4.08
C VAL A 113 -17.03 -5.21 4.03
N ASP A 114 -17.48 -4.69 5.17
CA ASP A 114 -18.68 -3.85 5.27
C ASP A 114 -18.55 -2.61 4.38
N ARG A 115 -17.43 -1.89 4.48
CA ARG A 115 -17.16 -0.70 3.67
C ARG A 115 -17.13 -0.99 2.17
N ILE A 116 -16.54 -2.12 1.75
CA ILE A 116 -16.53 -2.53 0.34
C ILE A 116 -17.94 -2.97 -0.09
N ASN A 117 -18.66 -3.70 0.76
CA ASN A 117 -19.99 -4.23 0.49
C ASN A 117 -21.06 -3.13 0.39
N GLU A 118 -21.02 -2.13 1.26
CA GLU A 118 -21.89 -0.95 1.18
C GLU A 118 -21.76 -0.28 -0.18
N ASN A 119 -20.53 -0.09 -0.65
CA ASN A 119 -20.30 0.50 -1.95
C ASN A 119 -20.73 -0.42 -3.11
N ALA A 120 -20.51 -1.73 -2.97
CA ALA A 120 -20.97 -2.72 -3.95
C ALA A 120 -22.50 -2.74 -4.10
N LYS A 121 -23.24 -2.62 -2.99
CA LYS A 121 -24.71 -2.55 -2.98
C LYS A 121 -25.25 -1.33 -3.71
N ASN A 122 -24.48 -0.25 -3.78
CA ASN A 122 -24.85 0.93 -4.56
C ASN A 122 -24.74 0.70 -6.08
N PHE A 123 -23.94 -0.29 -6.51
CA PHE A 123 -23.90 -0.75 -7.90
C PHE A 123 -25.06 -1.70 -8.23
N ASP A 124 -25.34 -2.62 -7.32
CA ASP A 124 -26.31 -3.69 -7.48
C ASP A 124 -26.80 -4.14 -6.08
N VAL A 125 -28.08 -3.94 -5.79
CA VAL A 125 -28.65 -4.15 -4.45
C VAL A 125 -28.55 -5.62 -4.02
N ASP A 126 -28.59 -6.55 -4.98
CA ASP A 126 -28.49 -7.98 -4.73
C ASP A 126 -27.04 -8.46 -4.60
N MET A 127 -26.07 -7.58 -4.87
CA MET A 127 -24.65 -7.88 -4.71
C MET A 127 -24.28 -8.01 -3.23
N THR A 128 -23.60 -9.11 -2.92
CA THR A 128 -23.05 -9.36 -1.58
C THR A 128 -21.56 -9.63 -1.69
N VAL A 129 -20.77 -8.70 -1.15
CA VAL A 129 -19.32 -8.89 -0.95
C VAL A 129 -19.12 -9.50 0.44
N THR A 130 -18.35 -10.58 0.47
CA THR A 130 -18.00 -11.35 1.69
C THR A 130 -16.49 -11.31 1.94
N ALA A 131 -16.06 -11.70 3.14
CA ALA A 131 -14.65 -11.92 3.46
C ALA A 131 -13.96 -12.82 2.41
N LYS A 132 -14.63 -13.91 2.02
CA LYS A 132 -14.18 -14.79 0.94
C LYS A 132 -13.89 -14.05 -0.36
N SER A 133 -14.81 -13.20 -0.83
CA SER A 133 -14.64 -12.48 -2.09
C SER A 133 -13.46 -11.49 -2.05
N VAL A 134 -13.24 -10.82 -0.92
CA VAL A 134 -12.11 -9.91 -0.71
C VAL A 134 -10.80 -10.70 -0.65
N CYS A 135 -10.79 -11.82 0.08
CA CYS A 135 -9.66 -12.74 0.18
C CYS A 135 -9.27 -13.31 -1.19
N GLU A 136 -10.21 -13.86 -1.95
CA GLU A 136 -9.98 -14.39 -3.29
C GLU A 136 -9.45 -13.31 -4.25
N TYR A 137 -10.00 -12.09 -4.16
CA TYR A 137 -9.53 -10.96 -4.95
C TYR A 137 -8.08 -10.58 -4.62
N LEU A 138 -7.74 -10.47 -3.33
CA LEU A 138 -6.40 -10.13 -2.88
C LEU A 138 -5.39 -11.21 -3.27
N ASN A 139 -5.71 -12.49 -3.02
CA ASN A 139 -4.86 -13.63 -3.37
C ASN A 139 -4.67 -13.76 -4.89
N PHE A 140 -5.70 -13.44 -5.68
CA PHE A 140 -5.56 -13.31 -7.14
C PHE A 140 -4.54 -12.25 -7.53
N CYS A 141 -4.49 -11.13 -6.80
CA CYS A 141 -3.52 -10.08 -7.05
C CYS A 141 -2.11 -10.46 -6.58
N LEU A 142 -1.97 -11.03 -5.37
CA LEU A 142 -0.69 -11.46 -4.79
C LEU A 142 -0.01 -12.56 -5.62
N SER A 143 -0.77 -13.53 -6.11
CA SER A 143 -0.24 -14.62 -6.96
C SER A 143 0.26 -14.13 -8.32
N ARG A 144 -0.20 -12.96 -8.79
CA ARG A 144 -0.01 -12.52 -10.18
C ARG A 144 0.83 -11.26 -10.32
N TYR A 145 0.85 -10.41 -9.30
CA TYR A 145 1.63 -9.17 -9.27
C TYR A 145 2.61 -9.30 -8.11
N ARG A 146 3.91 -9.27 -8.43
CA ARG A 146 4.95 -9.35 -7.40
C ARG A 146 4.72 -8.28 -6.34
N VAL A 147 5.08 -8.61 -5.09
CA VAL A 147 5.00 -7.76 -3.89
C VAL A 147 5.64 -6.38 -4.10
N GLY A 148 6.60 -6.22 -5.01
CA GLY A 148 7.14 -4.90 -5.38
C GLY A 148 6.09 -3.91 -5.94
N GLY A 149 4.97 -4.40 -6.48
CA GLY A 149 3.82 -3.59 -6.89
C GLY A 149 2.79 -3.36 -5.77
N ILE A 150 2.75 -4.24 -4.77
CA ILE A 150 1.89 -4.15 -3.58
C ILE A 150 2.81 -3.88 -2.39
N ARG A 151 3.22 -2.62 -2.22
CA ARG A 151 4.11 -2.19 -1.14
C ARG A 151 3.40 -2.36 0.19
N LEU A 152 3.72 -3.43 0.90
CA LEU A 152 3.38 -3.51 2.32
C LEU A 152 4.11 -2.38 3.06
N PRO A 153 3.43 -1.62 3.95
CA PRO A 153 4.14 -0.75 4.86
C PRO A 153 5.06 -1.60 5.75
N PRO A 154 6.24 -1.08 6.13
CA PRO A 154 7.13 -1.79 7.03
C PRO A 154 6.39 -2.08 8.35
N LYS A 155 6.50 -3.32 8.85
CA LYS A 155 5.99 -3.70 10.16
C LYS A 155 6.53 -2.72 11.21
N GLN A 156 5.64 -2.03 11.92
CA GLN A 156 6.01 -1.23 13.09
C GLN A 156 6.31 -2.15 14.28
N GLU A 157 7.36 -2.96 14.18
CA GLU A 157 7.87 -3.73 15.33
C GLU A 157 9.35 -3.46 15.65
N ASP A 158 10.08 -2.69 14.83
CA ASP A 158 11.51 -2.40 15.06
C ASP A 158 11.86 -0.91 15.25
N ALA A 159 10.88 -0.01 15.40
CA ALA A 159 11.14 1.41 15.64
C ALA A 159 11.51 1.74 17.09
N ALA A 160 11.34 0.81 18.03
CA ALA A 160 11.62 1.03 19.45
C ALA A 160 13.08 0.77 19.89
N LYS A 161 13.96 0.26 19.01
CA LYS A 161 15.36 -0.10 19.40
C LYS A 161 16.47 0.80 18.84
N LYS A 162 16.16 1.95 18.22
CA LYS A 162 17.18 2.92 17.73
C LYS A 162 17.18 4.29 18.43
N LYS A 163 16.86 4.33 19.73
CA LYS A 163 17.15 5.47 20.62
C LYS A 163 18.00 5.05 21.83
N HIS A 164 19.12 4.39 21.57
CA HIS A 164 20.25 4.34 22.51
C HIS A 164 21.52 3.96 21.75
N GLN A 165 22.10 4.96 21.06
CA GLN A 165 23.52 5.06 20.72
C GLN A 165 23.72 6.26 19.78
N LYS A 166 23.73 7.46 20.35
CA LYS A 166 24.53 8.58 19.83
C LYS A 166 24.71 9.63 20.91
N ALA A 167 25.67 9.41 21.80
CA ALA A 167 26.28 10.45 22.62
C ALA A 167 27.66 9.97 23.09
N THR A 168 28.60 9.93 22.15
CA THR A 168 30.02 10.09 22.47
C THR A 168 30.53 11.12 21.48
N PHE A 169 30.50 12.38 21.90
CA PHE A 169 31.34 13.42 21.34
C PHE A 169 32.32 13.78 22.45
N ASP A 170 33.59 13.51 22.17
CA ASP A 170 34.73 14.04 22.90
C ASP A 170 34.60 15.56 23.02
N THR A 171 34.65 16.06 24.25
CA THR A 171 35.00 17.45 24.51
C THR A 171 35.82 17.48 25.80
N ALA A 172 37.08 17.85 25.65
CA ALA A 172 38.03 18.03 26.74
C ALA A 172 37.55 19.10 27.75
N PRO A 173 37.98 19.03 29.02
CA PRO A 173 37.52 19.92 30.07
C PRO A 173 38.22 21.28 30.01
N VAL A 174 37.43 22.36 29.97
CA VAL A 174 37.90 23.72 30.30
C VAL A 174 37.69 23.91 31.79
N VAL A 175 38.80 23.91 32.53
CA VAL A 175 38.88 24.23 33.95
C VAL A 175 38.84 25.75 34.11
N LEU A 176 37.87 26.25 34.88
CA LEU A 176 37.80 27.65 35.31
C LEU A 176 38.48 27.76 36.69
N SER A 177 39.35 28.76 36.76
CA SER A 177 40.31 29.08 37.81
C SER A 177 39.66 29.43 39.16
N GLY A 178 40.37 29.09 40.24
CA GLY A 178 40.15 29.66 41.57
C GLY A 178 41.49 29.87 42.26
N GLU A 179 41.91 31.14 42.36
CA GLU A 179 42.93 31.62 43.29
C GLU A 179 42.40 32.88 43.98
N GLU A 180 42.48 32.88 45.30
CA GLU A 180 42.05 33.91 46.26
C GLU A 180 43.27 34.79 46.68
N PRO A 181 43.08 35.89 47.47
CA PRO A 181 43.67 37.21 47.22
C PRO A 181 44.85 37.64 48.13
N SER A 182 45.20 38.95 48.03
CA SER A 182 46.09 39.83 48.85
C SER A 182 47.50 40.06 48.28
N THR A 183 48.12 41.26 48.23
CA THR A 183 47.89 42.63 48.76
C THR A 183 48.86 43.64 48.09
N SER A 184 48.50 44.94 48.09
CA SER A 184 49.34 46.18 48.10
C SER A 184 50.29 46.45 46.90
N GLU A 185 50.60 47.65 46.40
CA GLU A 185 50.63 49.09 46.78
C GLU A 185 50.33 49.89 45.48
N GLY A 186 49.70 51.08 45.44
CA GLY A 186 50.17 52.36 45.95
C GLY A 186 51.04 53.12 44.92
N ASN A 187 50.46 54.07 44.16
CA ASN A 187 51.04 55.38 43.82
C ASN A 187 50.18 56.19 42.82
N ASP A 188 49.45 57.15 43.38
CA ASP A 188 49.53 58.60 43.13
C ASP A 188 50.10 59.22 41.84
N VAL A 189 49.34 60.24 41.39
CA VAL A 189 49.75 61.62 41.00
C VAL A 189 49.87 62.00 39.50
N SER A 190 48.88 62.82 39.12
CA SER A 190 48.92 64.14 38.45
C SER A 190 49.32 64.34 36.98
N SER A 191 48.36 64.98 36.30
CA SER A 191 48.45 66.31 35.65
C SER A 191 49.54 66.58 34.61
N ALA A 192 49.11 66.82 33.37
CA ALA A 192 49.28 68.07 32.64
C ALA A 192 48.44 68.04 31.35
#